data_AF-A0A7Y4YGT2-F1
#
_entry.id   AF-A0A7Y4YGT2-F1
#
_cell.length_a   1.000
_cell.length_b   1.000
_cell.length_c   1.000
_cell.angle_alpha   90.00
_cell.angle_beta   90.00
_cell.angle_gamma   90.00
#
_symmetry.space_group_name_H-M   'P 1'
#
loop_
_entity.id
_entity.type
_entity.pdbx_description
1 polymer ?
#
loop_
_entity_poly.entity_id
_entity_poly.type
_entity_poly.pdbx_seq_one_letter_code
_entity_poly.pdbx_strand_id
1 'polypeptide(L)'
;LSRNGYHIKVSIKTDQKAVYVTERKVSPPASLEVAGFRNQYVLSLHTLPSNVTRLSVKADFEKLAQGGRILSVSAEEAAEIERSLIGEINKALAASNKT
;
A
#
# COMPACT_ATOMS: atom_id res chain seq x y z
N LEU A 1 0.14 -0.73 8.84
CA LEU A 1 -0.79 0.04 7.97
C LEU A 1 -1.83 0.82 8.78
N SER A 2 -2.56 0.20 9.70
CA SER A 2 -3.54 0.88 10.57
C SER A 2 -2.97 2.10 11.33
N ARG A 3 -1.74 2.01 11.84
CA ARG A 3 -1.02 3.13 12.46
C ARG A 3 -0.87 4.37 11.56
N ASN A 4 -0.93 4.19 10.23
CA ASN A 4 -0.85 5.26 9.24
C ASN A 4 -2.25 5.68 8.72
N GLY A 5 -3.32 5.25 9.39
CA GLY A 5 -4.71 5.54 9.04
C GLY A 5 -5.25 4.73 7.87
N TYR A 6 -4.64 3.60 7.52
CA TYR A 6 -5.19 2.67 6.52
C TYR A 6 -5.97 1.55 7.20
N HIS A 7 -7.28 1.55 7.01
CA HIS A 7 -8.16 0.46 7.42
C HIS A 7 -8.28 -0.59 6.30
N ILE A 8 -8.58 -1.83 6.64
CA ILE A 8 -8.84 -2.88 5.64
C ILE A 8 -10.29 -2.77 5.19
N LYS A 9 -10.50 -2.53 3.90
CA LYS A 9 -11.82 -2.50 3.28
C LYS A 9 -12.33 -3.92 2.97
N VAL A 10 -11.44 -4.75 2.43
CA VAL A 10 -11.77 -6.12 2.00
C VAL A 10 -10.61 -7.03 2.39
N SER A 11 -10.94 -8.22 2.90
CA SER A 11 -9.97 -9.30 3.06
C SER A 11 -10.53 -10.61 2.55
N ILE A 12 -9.71 -11.37 1.84
CA ILE A 12 -10.00 -12.74 1.42
C ILE A 12 -8.87 -13.61 1.95
N LYS A 13 -9.21 -14.71 2.60
CA LYS A 13 -8.23 -15.67 3.13
C LYS A 13 -8.62 -17.07 2.71
N THR A 14 -7.61 -17.82 2.29
CA THR A 14 -7.66 -19.23 1.93
C THR A 14 -6.40 -19.89 2.50
N ASP A 15 -6.31 -21.20 2.43
CA ASP A 15 -5.18 -21.96 2.99
C ASP A 15 -3.83 -21.58 2.37
N GLN A 16 -3.82 -21.15 1.10
CA GLN A 16 -2.59 -20.86 0.35
C GLN A 16 -2.41 -19.38 0.01
N LYS A 17 -3.45 -18.56 0.20
CA LYS A 17 -3.45 -17.15 -0.20
C LYS A 17 -4.27 -16.29 0.74
N ALA A 18 -3.72 -15.14 1.12
CA ALA A 18 -4.48 -14.06 1.73
C ALA A 18 -4.32 -12.79 0.90
N VAL A 19 -5.43 -12.07 0.69
CA VAL A 19 -5.45 -10.76 0.03
C VAL A 19 -6.13 -9.75 0.94
N TYR A 20 -5.53 -8.58 1.07
CA TYR A 20 -6.05 -7.47 1.86
C TYR A 20 -6.05 -6.22 0.98
N VAL A 21 -7.18 -5.51 0.98
CA VAL A 21 -7.32 -4.24 0.28
C VAL A 21 -7.60 -3.17 1.31
N THR A 22 -6.82 -2.10 1.31
CA THR A 22 -7.08 -0.98 2.20
C THR A 22 -8.25 -0.15 1.72
N GLU A 23 -8.86 0.62 2.62
CA GLU A 23 -9.65 1.76 2.21
C GLU A 23 -8.80 2.75 1.42
N ARG A 24 -9.48 3.57 0.62
CA ARG A 24 -8.85 4.62 -0.15
C ARG A 24 -8.69 5.83 0.74
N LYS A 25 -7.46 6.31 0.89
CA LYS A 25 -7.14 7.51 1.66
C LYS A 25 -6.84 8.66 0.72
N VAL A 26 -7.37 9.84 1.04
CA VAL A 26 -6.97 11.09 0.39
C VAL A 26 -6.11 11.84 1.38
N SER A 27 -4.85 12.10 1.00
CA SER A 27 -3.95 13.00 1.70
C SER A 27 -4.08 14.38 1.06
N PRO A 28 -4.50 15.41 1.82
CA PRO A 28 -4.61 16.75 1.28
C PRO A 28 -3.22 17.27 0.86
N PRO A 29 -3.14 18.15 -0.14
CA PRO A 29 -1.88 18.76 -0.53
C PRO A 29 -1.32 19.62 0.61
N ALA A 30 0.01 19.67 0.71
CA ALA A 30 0.70 20.47 1.73
C ALA A 30 0.63 21.99 1.45
N SER A 31 0.47 22.37 0.18
CA SER A 31 0.24 23.74 -0.27
C SER A 31 -0.63 23.74 -1.52
N LEU A 32 -1.14 24.91 -1.92
CA LEU A 32 -1.91 25.03 -3.16
C LEU A 32 -1.09 24.62 -4.39
N GLU A 33 0.23 24.78 -4.36
CA GLU A 33 1.13 24.52 -5.50
C GLU A 33 1.46 23.02 -5.68
N VAL A 34 1.17 22.19 -4.68
CA VAL A 34 1.47 20.76 -4.67
C VAL A 34 0.19 19.96 -4.88
N ALA A 35 0.26 18.87 -5.63
CA ALA A 35 -0.87 17.96 -5.78
C ALA A 35 -1.13 17.17 -4.49
N GLY A 36 -2.40 16.97 -4.14
CA GLY A 36 -2.80 16.02 -3.11
C GLY A 36 -2.61 14.59 -3.61
N PHE A 37 -2.78 13.62 -2.74
CA PHE A 37 -2.60 12.22 -3.12
C PHE A 37 -3.80 11.39 -2.71
N ARG A 38 -4.26 10.53 -3.61
CA ARG A 38 -5.29 9.56 -3.32
C ARG A 38 -4.73 8.17 -3.53
N ASN A 39 -4.79 7.33 -2.50
CA ASN A 39 -4.07 6.08 -2.53
C ASN A 39 -4.79 4.92 -1.85
N GLN A 40 -4.57 3.73 -2.38
CA GLN A 40 -5.08 2.46 -1.89
C GLN A 40 -4.01 1.39 -2.10
N TYR A 41 -3.95 0.42 -1.21
CA TYR A 41 -3.00 -0.69 -1.30
C TYR A 41 -3.72 -2.03 -1.37
N VAL A 42 -3.20 -2.92 -2.21
CA VAL A 42 -3.52 -4.34 -2.22
C VAL A 42 -2.28 -5.09 -1.74
N LEU A 43 -2.45 -5.87 -0.68
CA LEU A 43 -1.43 -6.76 -0.16
C LEU A 43 -1.87 -8.18 -0.43
N SER A 44 -0.98 -9.00 -0.94
CA SER A 44 -1.22 -10.42 -1.12
C SER A 44 -0.08 -11.22 -0.52
N LEU A 45 -0.46 -12.25 0.24
CA LEU A 45 0.43 -13.24 0.82
C LEU A 45 0.13 -14.56 0.13
N HIS A 46 1.17 -15.21 -0.34
CA HIS A 46 1.08 -16.50 -1.00
C HIS A 46 2.04 -17.47 -0.33
N THR A 47 1.51 -18.58 0.16
CA THR A 47 2.32 -19.68 0.64
C THR A 47 2.98 -20.34 -0.57
N LEU A 48 4.30 -20.46 -0.53
CA LEU A 48 5.09 -21.18 -1.53
C LEU A 48 5.52 -22.53 -0.95
N PRO A 49 5.85 -23.51 -1.83
CA PRO A 49 6.60 -24.68 -1.40
C PRO A 49 7.86 -24.26 -0.63
N SER A 50 8.28 -25.09 0.34
CA SER A 50 9.42 -24.82 1.24
C SER A 50 9.13 -23.89 2.43
N ASN A 51 7.87 -23.77 2.87
CA ASN A 51 7.47 -22.94 4.02
C ASN A 51 7.83 -21.45 3.87
N VAL A 52 8.00 -20.99 2.63
CA VAL A 52 8.24 -19.57 2.34
C VAL A 52 6.91 -18.89 2.05
N THR A 53 6.73 -17.67 2.55
CA THR A 53 5.58 -16.82 2.17
C THR A 53 6.07 -15.69 1.28
N ARG A 54 5.47 -15.55 0.10
CA ARG A 54 5.69 -14.40 -0.79
C ARG A 54 4.71 -13.30 -0.44
N LEU A 55 5.24 -12.13 -0.05
CA LEU A 55 4.48 -10.88 -0.01
C LEU A 55 4.51 -10.22 -1.38
N SER A 56 3.36 -9.70 -1.82
CA SER A 56 3.26 -8.83 -2.99
C SER A 56 2.37 -7.65 -2.64
N VAL A 57 2.84 -6.45 -2.98
CA VAL A 57 2.18 -5.19 -2.71
C VAL A 57 1.90 -4.53 -4.04
N LYS A 58 0.67 -4.03 -4.21
CA LYS A 58 0.28 -3.19 -5.33
C LYS A 58 -0.27 -1.88 -4.79
N ALA A 59 0.20 -0.76 -5.33
CA ALA A 59 -0.30 0.56 -4.99
C ALA A 59 -1.17 1.09 -6.13
N ASP A 60 -2.40 1.49 -5.80
CA ASP A 60 -3.21 2.34 -6.67
C ASP A 60 -3.05 3.78 -6.17
N PHE A 61 -2.42 4.62 -6.98
CA PHE A 61 -2.00 5.96 -6.60
C PHE A 61 -2.43 6.97 -7.66
N GLU A 62 -2.96 8.09 -7.19
CA GLU A 62 -3.37 9.21 -8.03
C GLU A 62 -2.93 10.52 -7.40
N LYS A 63 -2.54 11.48 -8.24
CA LYS A 63 -2.27 12.85 -7.80
C LYS A 63 -3.49 13.71 -8.06
N LEU A 64 -3.95 14.44 -7.06
CA LEU A 64 -5.07 15.36 -7.14
C LEU A 64 -4.51 16.77 -7.35
N ALA A 65 -4.60 17.28 -8.57
CA ALA A 65 -4.20 18.65 -8.89
C ALA A 65 -5.30 19.66 -8.50
N GLN A 66 -4.95 20.94 -8.57
CA GLN A 66 -5.91 22.04 -8.40
C GLN A 66 -7.12 21.86 -9.33
N GLY A 67 -8.31 22.21 -8.83
CA GLY A 67 -9.57 22.06 -9.57
C GLY A 67 -10.11 20.63 -9.64
N GLY A 68 -9.57 19.69 -8.85
CA GLY A 68 -10.09 18.32 -8.77
C GLY A 68 -9.64 17.42 -9.92
N ARG A 69 -8.70 17.87 -10.75
CA ARG A 69 -8.14 17.07 -11.84
C ARG A 69 -7.27 15.94 -11.28
N ILE A 70 -7.54 14.72 -11.71
CA ILE A 70 -6.74 13.55 -11.39
C ILE A 70 -5.60 13.42 -12.40
N LEU A 71 -4.36 13.34 -11.92
CA LEU A 71 -3.19 13.03 -12.73
C LEU A 71 -2.80 11.58 -12.51
N SER A 72 -2.53 10.89 -13.61
CA SER A 72 -1.96 9.55 -13.60
C SER A 72 -0.55 9.58 -13.03
N VAL A 73 -0.21 8.52 -12.30
CA VAL A 73 1.11 8.30 -11.71
C VAL A 73 1.87 7.34 -12.63
N SER A 74 3.18 7.55 -12.82
CA SER A 74 3.96 6.65 -13.67
C SER A 74 4.16 5.28 -13.02
N ALA A 75 4.52 4.27 -13.81
CA ALA A 75 4.82 2.93 -13.28
C ALA A 75 6.02 2.95 -12.32
N GLU A 76 7.02 3.79 -12.60
CA GLU A 76 8.22 3.95 -11.77
C GLU A 76 7.87 4.58 -10.41
N GLU A 77 7.04 5.62 -10.41
CA GLU A 77 6.56 6.26 -9.19
C GLU A 77 5.75 5.29 -8.33
N ALA A 78 4.84 4.52 -8.96
CA ALA A 78 4.07 3.49 -8.26
C ALA A 78 4.99 2.39 -7.69
N ALA A 79 5.96 1.91 -8.46
CA ALA A 79 6.90 0.89 -8.02
C ALA A 79 7.78 1.35 -6.85
N GLU A 80 8.16 2.63 -6.79
CA GLU A 80 8.90 3.18 -5.66
C GLU A 80 8.05 3.20 -4.38
N ILE A 81 6.78 3.59 -4.49
CA ILE A 81 5.84 3.57 -3.36
C ILE A 81 5.63 2.13 -2.87
N GLU A 82 5.50 1.16 -3.79
CA GLU A 82 5.37 -0.26 -3.46
C GLU A 82 6.61 -0.79 -2.73
N ARG A 83 7.82 -0.50 -3.24
CA ARG A 83 9.08 -0.87 -2.60
C ARG A 83 9.21 -0.27 -1.20
N SER A 84 8.88 1.01 -1.05
CA SER A 84 8.89 1.70 0.24
C SER A 84 7.96 1.02 1.24
N LEU A 85 6.74 0.69 0.84
CA LEU A 85 5.78 -0.01 1.70
C LEU A 85 6.25 -1.42 2.08
N ILE A 86 6.86 -2.18 1.16
CA ILE A 86 7.48 -3.48 1.48
C ILE A 86 8.58 -3.30 2.53
N GLY A 87 9.42 -2.28 2.39
CA GLY A 87 10.46 -1.94 3.37
C GLY A 87 9.89 -1.69 4.77
N GLU A 88 8.83 -0.90 4.87
CA GLU A 88 8.15 -0.61 6.15
C GLU A 88 7.49 -1.85 6.76
N ILE A 89 6.90 -2.73 5.94
CA ILE A 89 6.36 -4.01 6.42
C ILE A 89 7.48 -4.88 6.98
N ASN A 90 8.60 -5.00 6.28
CA ASN A 90 9.75 -5.78 6.74
C ASN A 90 10.33 -5.25 8.06
N LYS A 91 10.44 -3.92 8.22
CA LYS A 91 10.84 -3.30 9.48
C LYS A 91 9.87 -3.64 10.61
N ALA A 92 8.57 -3.57 10.36
CA ALA A 92 7.56 -3.90 11.36
C ALA A 92 7.59 -5.39 11.76
N LEU A 93 7.79 -6.30 10.80
CA LEU A 93 7.95 -7.73 11.06
C LEU A 93 9.21 -8.03 11.89
N ALA A 94 10.33 -7.39 11.55
CA ALA A 94 11.58 -7.54 12.30
C ALA A 94 11.48 -7.00 13.74
N ALA A 95 10.70 -5.93 13.95
CA ALA A 95 10.43 -5.41 15.30
C ALA A 95 9.53 -6.37 16.11
N SER A 96 8.53 -6.99 15.48
CA SER A 96 7.63 -7.94 16.14
C SER A 96 8.35 -9.21 16.62
N ASN A 97 9.42 -9.64 15.95
CA ASN A 97 10.21 -10.81 16.35
C ASN A 97 11.17 -10.55 17.53
N LYS A 98 11.30 -9.31 18.01
CA LYS A 98 12.17 -8.94 19.14
C LYS A 98 11.44 -8.86 20.49
N THR A 99 10.15 -9.16 20.49
CA THR A 99 9.24 -9.19 21.65
C THR A 99 8.66 -10.58 21.77
#